data_AF-A0A0C7MXR3-F1
#
_entry.id   AF-A0A0C7MXR3-F1
#
_cell.length_a   1.000
_cell.length_b   1.000
_cell.length_c   1.000
_cell.angle_alpha   90.00
_cell.angle_beta   90.00
_cell.angle_gamma   90.00
#
_symmetry.space_group_name_H-M   'P 1'
#
loop_
_entity.id
_entity.type
_entity.pdbx_description
1 polymer ?
#
loop_
_entity_poly.entity_id
_entity_poly.type
_entity_poly.pdbx_seq_one_letter_code
_entity_poly.pdbx_strand_id
1 'polypeptide(L)'
;MRQYLLILLAVSLLYFSRHYSPLLAAIAFAILGYQATNALIPCVSASFVKIGLFGKDLSKPERPVLPESIGAISAMVYLFIMFFYIPFLFYKYLVVITSGGGHRDVSVMESMAQEEYLFPHGKMSEYLSAVLCLQSTVLLGMADDLFDLRWRHKFFLPAVAAIPLLVVYYVDFGVTYVLIPDVIKNWFPTTKTALNLGAFYYVYMASMAIFCPNSINILAGINGLEVGQSIVLAIISLINDALYLTLGNEASKEAHRFSAILIIPFLGVAIALWNWNKWPAKVFVGDTFCYFAGMIFSVVGILGHFSKTTLLLFIPQTLNFIYSCPQLFGLVPCPRHRMPRFEEKNGLLYPSRAEFSDKPPKKIMMPILRLLHTLKLIDLQIEPKTNEIKNCTNMTLINLVLVWSGPLREDKLCNRILTLQLFIGVTAIAARHCLGSLIFGHDNIQFI
;
A
#
# COMPACT_ATOMS: atom_id res chain seq x y z
N MET A 1 17.19 13.33 25.29
CA MET A 1 16.50 14.64 25.09
C MET A 1 15.50 14.60 23.93
N ARG A 2 15.90 14.27 22.68
CA ARG A 2 14.99 14.24 21.51
C ARG A 2 13.79 13.29 21.64
N GLN A 3 13.97 12.09 22.19
CA GLN A 3 12.86 11.14 22.39
C GLN A 3 11.82 11.65 23.40
N TYR A 4 12.27 12.17 24.55
CA TYR A 4 11.36 12.78 25.54
C TYR A 4 10.57 13.96 24.97
N LEU A 5 11.19 14.79 24.12
CA LEU A 5 10.49 15.88 23.42
C LEU A 5 9.37 15.35 22.51
N LEU A 6 9.63 14.27 21.76
CA LEU A 6 8.63 13.65 20.91
C LEU A 6 7.48 13.02 21.72
N ILE A 7 7.78 12.40 22.86
CA ILE A 7 6.74 11.87 23.77
C ILE A 7 5.89 13.03 24.32
N LEU A 8 6.53 14.09 24.80
CA LEU A 8 5.85 15.28 25.30
C LEU A 8 4.92 15.86 24.22
N LEU A 9 5.42 15.99 22.98
CA LEU A 9 4.62 16.44 21.85
C LEU A 9 3.41 15.53 21.59
N ALA A 10 3.59 14.21 21.60
CA ALA A 10 2.51 13.26 21.41
C ALA A 10 1.44 13.37 22.52
N VAL A 11 1.86 13.47 23.79
CA VAL A 11 0.94 13.64 24.93
C VAL A 11 0.17 14.95 24.81
N SER A 12 0.83 16.05 24.46
CA SER A 12 0.18 17.33 24.20
C SER A 12 -0.84 17.24 23.07
N LEU A 13 -0.48 16.61 21.94
CA LEU A 13 -1.39 16.41 20.81
C LEU A 13 -2.62 15.57 21.18
N LEU A 14 -2.46 14.51 21.99
CA LEU A 14 -3.59 13.71 22.51
C LEU A 14 -4.49 14.49 23.47
N TYR A 15 -3.90 15.40 24.25
CA TYR A 15 -4.68 16.28 25.13
C TYR A 15 -5.54 17.24 24.29
N PHE A 16 -4.94 17.90 23.31
CA PHE A 16 -5.65 18.85 22.44
C PHE A 16 -6.60 18.18 21.44
N SER A 17 -6.36 16.93 21.02
CA SER A 17 -7.20 16.25 20.03
C SER A 17 -8.66 16.14 20.47
N ARG A 18 -8.91 16.08 21.78
CA ARG A 18 -10.25 16.04 22.39
C ARG A 18 -11.13 17.24 22.03
N HIS A 19 -10.50 18.38 21.74
CA HIS A 19 -11.18 19.66 21.52
C HIS A 19 -11.21 20.08 20.05
N TYR A 20 -10.27 19.62 19.22
CA TYR A 20 -10.09 20.15 17.87
C TYR A 20 -10.34 19.14 16.75
N SER A 21 -9.65 17.99 16.77
CA SER A 21 -9.72 17.05 15.65
C SER A 21 -9.13 15.69 16.01
N PRO A 22 -9.77 14.59 15.55
CA PRO A 22 -9.18 13.25 15.63
C PRO A 22 -7.86 13.12 14.86
N LEU A 23 -7.57 13.99 13.88
CA LEU A 23 -6.30 14.00 13.16
C LEU A 23 -5.10 14.33 14.06
N LEU A 24 -5.28 15.18 15.08
CA LEU A 24 -4.21 15.46 16.05
C LEU A 24 -3.84 14.22 16.84
N ALA A 25 -4.84 13.41 17.22
CA ALA A 25 -4.60 12.13 17.85
C ALA A 25 -3.84 11.20 16.89
N ALA A 26 -4.19 11.19 15.59
CA ALA A 26 -3.52 10.33 14.62
C ALA A 26 -2.02 10.67 14.50
N ILE A 27 -1.67 11.97 14.48
CA ILE A 27 -0.28 12.44 14.51
C ILE A 27 0.43 12.00 15.80
N ALA A 28 -0.23 12.16 16.96
CA ALA A 28 0.34 11.73 18.23
C ALA A 28 0.65 10.23 18.24
N PHE A 29 -0.31 9.43 17.78
CA PHE A 29 -0.17 7.98 17.67
C PHE A 29 0.87 7.55 16.62
N ALA A 30 1.07 8.31 15.54
CA ALA A 30 2.18 8.10 14.62
C ALA A 30 3.54 8.30 15.31
N ILE A 31 3.67 9.32 16.16
CA ILE A 31 4.89 9.56 16.95
C ILE A 31 5.12 8.41 17.96
N LEU A 32 4.06 8.00 18.67
CA LEU A 32 4.14 6.88 19.61
C LEU A 32 4.51 5.57 18.90
N GLY A 33 3.89 5.29 17.75
CA GLY A 33 4.20 4.12 16.94
C GLY A 33 5.61 4.12 16.38
N TYR A 34 6.11 5.28 15.95
CA TYR A 34 7.49 5.44 15.54
C TYR A 34 8.46 5.06 16.68
N GLN A 35 8.19 5.52 17.89
CA GLN A 35 9.04 5.22 19.04
C GLN A 35 8.96 3.76 19.48
N ALA A 36 7.74 3.23 19.63
CA ALA A 36 7.50 1.84 20.01
C ALA A 36 8.14 0.87 19.02
N THR A 37 7.95 1.10 17.72
CA THR A 37 8.55 0.26 16.66
C THR A 37 10.08 0.29 16.74
N ASN A 38 10.69 1.47 16.87
CA ASN A 38 12.16 1.58 16.99
C ASN A 38 12.72 0.94 18.25
N ALA A 39 11.98 0.95 19.36
CA ALA A 39 12.38 0.31 20.61
C ALA A 39 12.26 -1.22 20.53
N LEU A 40 11.22 -1.73 19.86
CA LEU A 40 10.92 -3.17 19.83
C LEU A 40 11.78 -3.95 18.83
N ILE A 41 12.08 -3.40 17.64
CA ILE A 41 12.86 -4.08 16.59
C ILE A 41 14.17 -4.70 17.15
N PRO A 42 15.07 -3.96 17.83
CA PRO A 42 16.33 -4.54 18.32
C PRO A 42 16.11 -5.60 19.41
N CYS A 43 15.06 -5.45 20.24
CA CYS A 43 14.76 -6.40 21.32
C CYS A 43 14.34 -7.77 20.79
N VAL A 44 13.65 -7.82 19.66
CA VAL A 44 13.08 -9.07 19.11
C VAL A 44 13.87 -9.66 17.96
N SER A 45 14.72 -8.86 17.30
CA SER A 45 15.50 -9.29 16.12
C SER A 45 16.30 -10.58 16.35
N ALA A 46 16.98 -10.71 17.49
CA ALA A 46 17.73 -11.93 17.83
C ALA A 46 16.81 -13.17 17.98
N SER A 47 15.59 -12.97 18.46
CA SER A 47 14.60 -14.05 18.62
C SER A 47 14.09 -14.55 17.27
N PHE A 48 13.90 -13.67 16.29
CA PHE A 48 13.50 -14.04 14.92
C PHE A 48 14.58 -14.90 14.26
N VAL A 49 15.85 -14.51 14.38
CA VAL A 49 16.97 -15.33 13.89
C VAL A 49 17.00 -16.71 14.57
N LYS A 50 16.78 -16.75 15.90
CA LYS A 50 16.78 -18.00 16.68
C LYS A 50 15.74 -19.02 16.21
N ILE A 51 14.57 -18.56 15.76
CA ILE A 51 13.49 -19.43 15.25
C ILE A 51 13.61 -19.73 13.75
N GLY A 52 14.68 -19.27 13.09
CA GLY A 52 14.94 -19.51 11.67
C GLY A 52 14.39 -18.47 10.71
N LEU A 53 13.82 -17.36 11.20
CA LEU A 53 13.37 -16.24 10.37
C LEU A 53 14.52 -15.28 10.08
N PHE A 54 15.32 -15.64 9.07
CA PHE A 54 16.44 -14.81 8.62
C PHE A 54 16.70 -15.00 7.12
N GLY A 55 17.24 -13.95 6.49
CA GLY A 55 17.65 -13.93 5.09
C GLY A 55 19.10 -13.51 4.93
N LYS A 56 19.74 -13.91 3.83
CA LYS A 56 21.07 -13.42 3.45
C LYS A 56 20.94 -12.21 2.53
N ASP A 57 21.66 -11.13 2.83
CA ASP A 57 21.72 -9.98 1.94
C ASP A 57 22.59 -10.29 0.71
N LEU A 58 21.93 -10.67 -0.38
CA LEU A 58 22.61 -11.07 -1.63
C LEU A 58 23.32 -9.90 -2.34
N SER A 59 23.03 -8.65 -1.93
CA SER A 59 23.58 -7.43 -2.52
C SER A 59 24.84 -6.93 -1.81
N LYS A 60 25.49 -7.79 -1.00
CA LYS A 60 26.71 -7.47 -0.24
C LYS A 60 27.76 -8.58 -0.32
N PRO A 61 29.08 -8.26 -0.26
CA PRO A 61 30.15 -9.25 -0.43
C PRO A 61 30.09 -10.42 0.57
N GLU A 62 29.93 -10.11 1.86
CA GLU A 62 29.92 -11.13 2.93
C GLU A 62 28.55 -11.80 3.10
N ARG A 63 27.53 -11.37 2.36
CA ARG A 63 26.15 -11.84 2.44
C ARG A 63 25.66 -12.01 3.89
N PRO A 64 25.70 -10.92 4.69
CA PRO A 64 25.36 -10.99 6.10
C PRO A 64 23.95 -11.53 6.30
N VAL A 65 23.78 -12.31 7.35
CA VAL A 65 22.48 -12.84 7.77
C VAL A 65 21.74 -11.75 8.56
N LEU A 66 20.55 -11.40 8.10
CA LEU A 66 19.69 -10.39 8.72
C LEU A 66 18.39 -11.05 9.19
N PRO A 67 17.81 -10.61 10.32
CA PRO A 67 16.48 -11.07 10.73
C PRO A 67 15.45 -10.71 9.66
N GLU A 68 14.55 -11.64 9.38
CA GLU A 68 13.47 -11.50 8.40
C GLU A 68 12.11 -11.38 9.09
N SER A 69 11.06 -10.99 8.35
CA SER A 69 9.70 -10.80 8.86
C SER A 69 9.57 -9.75 9.99
N ILE A 70 10.54 -8.84 10.10
CA ILE A 70 10.51 -7.76 11.11
C ILE A 70 9.36 -6.76 10.85
N GLY A 71 8.81 -6.77 9.64
CA GLY A 71 7.55 -6.10 9.31
C GLY A 71 6.37 -6.47 10.21
N ALA A 72 6.36 -7.67 10.80
CA ALA A 72 5.35 -8.09 11.76
C ALA A 72 5.31 -7.17 13.00
N ILE A 73 6.46 -6.63 13.42
CA ILE A 73 6.56 -5.75 14.59
C ILE A 73 5.89 -4.40 14.32
N SER A 74 6.18 -3.77 13.17
CA SER A 74 5.55 -2.50 12.82
C SER A 74 4.05 -2.66 12.59
N ALA A 75 3.63 -3.76 11.97
CA ALA A 75 2.22 -4.08 11.76
C ALA A 75 1.48 -4.30 13.08
N MET A 76 2.06 -5.08 14.01
CA MET A 76 1.49 -5.31 15.33
C MET A 76 1.37 -4.01 16.14
N VAL A 77 2.43 -3.18 16.15
CA VAL A 77 2.40 -1.86 16.82
C VAL A 77 1.29 -0.99 16.23
N TYR A 78 1.14 -0.98 14.91
CA TYR A 78 0.07 -0.25 14.25
C TYR A 78 -1.33 -0.76 14.67
N LEU A 79 -1.56 -2.07 14.73
CA LEU A 79 -2.85 -2.61 15.18
C LEU A 79 -3.19 -2.20 16.61
N PHE A 80 -2.22 -2.27 17.54
CA PHE A 80 -2.43 -1.78 18.90
C PHE A 80 -2.73 -0.28 18.95
N ILE A 81 -2.05 0.50 18.12
CA ILE A 81 -2.35 1.93 17.99
C ILE A 81 -3.78 2.14 17.52
N MET A 82 -4.26 1.39 16.53
CA MET A 82 -5.65 1.47 16.09
C MET A 82 -6.63 1.13 17.22
N PHE A 83 -6.34 0.13 18.06
CA PHE A 83 -7.18 -0.16 19.22
C PHE A 83 -7.20 0.99 20.23
N PHE A 84 -6.04 1.55 20.57
CA PHE A 84 -5.95 2.69 21.49
C PHE A 84 -6.50 3.99 20.91
N TYR A 85 -6.65 4.08 19.59
CA TYR A 85 -7.19 5.23 18.90
C TYR A 85 -8.72 5.35 19.01
N ILE A 86 -9.44 4.24 19.20
CA ILE A 86 -10.91 4.19 19.23
C ILE A 86 -11.53 5.25 20.16
N PRO A 87 -11.10 5.41 21.43
CA PRO A 87 -11.72 6.40 22.32
C PRO A 87 -11.50 7.85 21.87
N PHE A 88 -10.42 8.12 21.13
CA PHE A 88 -10.13 9.46 20.61
C PHE A 88 -10.95 9.77 19.35
N LEU A 89 -11.19 8.76 18.50
CA LEU A 89 -12.05 8.89 17.33
C LEU A 89 -13.50 9.21 17.72
N PHE A 90 -14.01 8.51 18.74
CA PHE A 90 -15.40 8.62 19.18
C PHE A 90 -15.58 9.49 20.44
N TYR A 91 -14.56 10.26 20.84
CA TYR A 91 -14.56 11.01 22.10
C TYR A 91 -15.81 11.87 22.30
N LYS A 92 -16.20 12.63 21.26
CA LYS A 92 -17.39 13.49 21.29
C LYS A 92 -18.66 12.70 21.64
N TYR A 93 -18.82 11.52 21.07
CA TYR A 93 -20.00 10.67 21.28
C TYR A 93 -19.95 9.96 22.62
N LEU A 94 -18.77 9.48 23.05
CA LEU A 94 -18.60 8.81 24.33
C LEU A 94 -18.88 9.77 25.50
N VAL A 95 -18.36 10.99 25.46
CA VAL A 95 -18.54 11.95 26.56
C VAL A 95 -19.98 12.45 26.62
N VAL A 96 -20.61 12.75 25.49
CA VAL A 96 -22.00 13.24 25.44
C VAL A 96 -22.99 12.19 25.95
N ILE A 97 -22.81 10.92 25.60
CA ILE A 97 -23.72 9.82 26.01
C ILE A 97 -23.49 9.39 27.46
N THR A 98 -22.26 9.50 27.97
CA THR A 98 -21.93 9.08 29.35
C THR A 98 -22.03 10.18 30.40
N SER A 99 -22.10 11.46 30.01
CA SER A 99 -22.35 12.57 30.93
C SER A 99 -23.82 12.71 31.35
N GLY A 100 -24.74 12.01 30.69
CA GLY A 100 -26.05 11.63 31.23
C GLY A 100 -25.91 10.36 32.09
N GLY A 101 -25.43 10.52 33.32
CA GLY A 101 -25.07 9.40 34.18
C GLY A 101 -26.20 8.40 34.40
N GLY A 102 -25.99 7.14 33.97
CA GLY A 102 -26.46 5.92 34.62
C GLY A 102 -27.94 5.77 35.00
N HIS A 103 -28.84 6.68 34.63
CA HIS A 103 -30.25 6.58 34.94
C HIS A 103 -30.94 5.81 33.81
N ARG A 104 -31.10 4.51 34.05
CA ARG A 104 -31.87 3.59 33.21
C ARG A 104 -33.37 3.92 33.15
N ASP A 105 -33.82 4.93 33.89
CA ASP A 105 -35.24 5.28 34.04
C ASP A 105 -35.47 6.78 33.78
N VAL A 106 -35.35 7.26 32.53
CA VAL A 106 -36.09 8.46 32.10
C VAL A 106 -36.62 8.24 30.69
N SER A 107 -37.81 7.67 30.64
CA SER A 107 -38.71 7.81 29.51
C SER A 107 -39.28 9.24 29.46
N VAL A 108 -39.39 9.78 28.24
CA VAL A 108 -40.25 10.91 27.84
C VAL A 108 -39.68 12.32 28.08
N MET A 109 -39.07 12.94 27.07
CA MET A 109 -39.63 14.06 26.27
C MET A 109 -38.59 14.61 25.26
N GLU A 110 -39.10 15.19 24.17
CA GLU A 110 -38.40 15.94 23.08
C GLU A 110 -37.87 15.16 21.87
N SER A 111 -38.84 14.77 21.05
CA SER A 111 -38.76 14.12 19.73
C SER A 111 -38.31 15.03 18.57
N MET A 112 -37.40 16.01 18.78
CA MET A 112 -36.85 16.81 17.66
C MET A 112 -35.34 17.09 17.71
N ALA A 113 -34.64 16.73 18.79
CA ALA A 113 -33.17 16.91 18.92
C ALA A 113 -32.38 15.58 18.98
N GLN A 114 -33.04 14.45 18.73
CA GLN A 114 -32.53 13.10 19.07
C GLN A 114 -31.37 12.59 18.21
N GLU A 115 -31.17 13.09 16.99
CA GLU A 115 -30.13 12.54 16.09
C GLU A 115 -28.69 12.92 16.49
N GLU A 116 -28.46 14.05 17.16
CA GLU A 116 -27.10 14.46 17.55
C GLU A 116 -26.52 13.70 18.75
N TYR A 117 -27.36 12.95 19.49
CA TYR A 117 -26.96 12.28 20.74
C TYR A 117 -26.80 10.75 20.62
N LEU A 118 -27.09 10.17 19.45
CA LEU A 118 -26.94 8.72 19.25
C LEU A 118 -25.49 8.36 18.87
N PHE A 119 -24.99 7.26 19.43
CA PHE A 119 -23.65 6.78 19.11
C PHE A 119 -23.59 6.32 17.63
N PRO A 120 -22.58 6.73 16.84
CA PRO A 120 -22.53 6.47 15.41
C PRO A 120 -22.03 5.05 15.13
N HIS A 121 -22.91 4.07 15.33
CA HIS A 121 -22.58 2.64 15.15
C HIS A 121 -22.08 2.30 13.74
N GLY A 122 -22.59 2.96 12.69
CA GLY A 122 -22.09 2.76 11.31
C GLY A 122 -20.62 3.18 11.16
N LYS A 123 -20.22 4.33 11.72
CA LYS A 123 -18.81 4.77 11.69
C LYS A 123 -17.90 3.87 12.52
N MET A 124 -18.40 3.33 13.62
CA MET A 124 -17.67 2.34 14.41
C MET A 124 -17.54 1.00 13.66
N SER A 125 -18.60 0.54 12.99
CA SER A 125 -18.60 -0.65 12.14
C SER A 125 -17.58 -0.52 11.01
N GLU A 126 -17.61 0.60 10.28
CA GLU A 126 -16.64 0.95 9.24
C GLU A 126 -15.20 0.85 9.76
N TYR A 127 -14.89 1.51 10.88
CA TYR A 127 -13.56 1.50 11.50
C TYR A 127 -13.13 0.10 11.97
N LEU A 128 -14.00 -0.63 12.66
CA LEU A 128 -13.68 -1.97 13.17
C LEU A 128 -13.51 -2.98 12.02
N SER A 129 -14.27 -2.86 10.93
CA SER A 129 -14.11 -3.70 9.74
C SER A 129 -12.74 -3.50 9.08
N ALA A 130 -12.27 -2.24 9.03
CA ALA A 130 -10.94 -1.90 8.53
C ALA A 130 -9.85 -2.54 9.40
N VAL A 131 -9.94 -2.39 10.72
CA VAL A 131 -8.95 -2.95 11.65
C VAL A 131 -8.97 -4.48 11.64
N LEU A 132 -10.15 -5.11 11.55
CA LEU A 132 -10.28 -6.57 11.48
C LEU A 132 -9.71 -7.13 10.16
N CYS A 133 -9.94 -6.44 9.04
CA CYS A 133 -9.34 -6.76 7.74
C CYS A 133 -7.81 -6.69 7.80
N LEU A 134 -7.27 -5.62 8.40
CA LEU A 134 -5.84 -5.43 8.58
C LEU A 134 -5.23 -6.48 9.51
N GLN A 135 -5.88 -6.78 10.63
CA GLN A 135 -5.46 -7.84 11.54
C GLN A 135 -5.43 -9.20 10.84
N SER A 136 -6.49 -9.54 10.10
CA SER A 136 -6.56 -10.80 9.33
C SER A 136 -5.44 -10.88 8.29
N THR A 137 -5.12 -9.77 7.63
CA THR A 137 -4.04 -9.68 6.65
C THR A 137 -2.67 -9.88 7.30
N VAL A 138 -2.43 -9.25 8.46
CA VAL A 138 -1.17 -9.41 9.21
C VAL A 138 -1.00 -10.87 9.65
N LEU A 139 -2.05 -11.50 10.17
CA LEU A 139 -2.00 -12.92 10.56
C LEU A 139 -1.67 -13.82 9.36
N LEU A 140 -2.29 -13.60 8.20
CA LEU A 140 -2.02 -14.37 6.99
C LEU A 140 -0.61 -14.10 6.44
N GLY A 141 -0.13 -12.86 6.50
CA GLY A 141 1.24 -12.51 6.11
C GLY A 141 2.28 -13.17 7.01
N MET A 142 2.06 -13.19 8.32
CA MET A 142 2.92 -13.91 9.26
C MET A 142 2.89 -15.41 9.02
N ALA A 143 1.72 -15.98 8.70
CA ALA A 143 1.60 -17.38 8.34
C ALA A 143 2.35 -17.70 7.02
N ASP A 144 2.30 -16.81 6.04
CA ASP A 144 3.05 -16.95 4.79
C ASP A 144 4.56 -16.95 5.02
N ASP A 145 5.04 -16.00 5.82
CA ASP A 145 6.45 -15.90 6.22
C ASP A 145 6.93 -17.14 7.02
N LEU A 146 6.08 -17.70 7.88
CA LEU A 146 6.43 -18.87 8.71
C LEU A 146 6.36 -20.20 7.96
N PHE A 147 5.43 -20.34 7.01
CA PHE A 147 5.11 -21.63 6.38
C PHE A 147 5.51 -21.72 4.90
N ASP A 148 5.99 -20.64 4.27
CA ASP A 148 6.33 -20.56 2.84
C ASP A 148 5.20 -21.15 1.96
N LEU A 149 4.03 -20.49 2.01
CA LEU A 149 2.83 -21.02 1.37
C LEU A 149 2.97 -21.01 -0.16
N ARG A 150 2.44 -22.05 -0.81
CA ARG A 150 2.47 -22.14 -2.28
C ARG A 150 1.72 -20.95 -2.91
N TRP A 151 2.26 -20.42 -4.01
CA TRP A 151 1.73 -19.23 -4.72
C TRP A 151 0.21 -19.26 -5.00
N ARG A 152 -0.35 -20.44 -5.30
CA ARG A 152 -1.79 -20.62 -5.58
C ARG A 152 -2.69 -20.30 -4.39
N HIS A 153 -2.21 -20.56 -3.17
CA HIS A 153 -2.93 -20.23 -1.94
C HIS A 153 -2.68 -18.75 -1.62
N LYS A 154 -1.42 -18.34 -1.68
CA LYS A 154 -0.93 -16.97 -1.45
C LYS A 154 -1.70 -15.91 -2.24
N PHE A 155 -2.03 -16.17 -3.50
CA PHE A 155 -2.75 -15.23 -4.35
C PHE A 155 -4.12 -14.80 -3.80
N PHE A 156 -4.90 -15.72 -3.23
CA PHE A 156 -6.28 -15.44 -2.79
C PHE A 156 -6.41 -15.08 -1.30
N LEU A 157 -5.37 -15.29 -0.48
CA LEU A 157 -5.40 -14.99 0.95
C LEU A 157 -5.82 -13.54 1.27
N PRO A 158 -5.35 -12.50 0.55
CA PRO A 158 -5.77 -11.14 0.84
C PRO A 158 -7.27 -10.89 0.60
N ALA A 159 -7.90 -11.57 -0.37
CA ALA A 159 -9.35 -11.45 -0.58
C ALA A 159 -10.14 -12.06 0.58
N VAL A 160 -9.67 -13.16 1.16
CA VAL A 160 -10.28 -13.76 2.35
C VAL A 160 -10.16 -12.82 3.55
N ALA A 161 -8.99 -12.20 3.76
CA ALA A 161 -8.81 -11.21 4.81
C ALA A 161 -9.72 -9.97 4.66
N ALA A 162 -10.09 -9.63 3.42
CA ALA A 162 -10.98 -8.49 3.13
C ALA A 162 -12.48 -8.78 3.31
N ILE A 163 -12.90 -10.02 3.62
CA ILE A 163 -14.32 -10.35 3.78
C ILE A 163 -15.05 -9.42 4.79
N PRO A 164 -14.52 -9.13 5.99
CA PRO A 164 -15.21 -8.24 6.93
C PRO A 164 -15.45 -6.84 6.35
N LEU A 165 -14.47 -6.31 5.61
CA LEU A 165 -14.56 -5.03 4.92
C LEU A 165 -15.70 -5.04 3.88
N LEU A 166 -15.79 -6.11 3.09
CA LEU A 166 -16.79 -6.25 2.02
C LEU A 166 -18.21 -6.41 2.58
N VAL A 167 -18.36 -7.13 3.70
CA VAL A 167 -19.66 -7.29 4.39
C VAL A 167 -20.13 -5.95 4.94
N VAL A 168 -19.26 -5.21 5.62
CA VAL A 168 -19.62 -3.88 6.14
C VAL A 168 -19.90 -2.90 5.00
N TYR A 169 -19.14 -2.96 3.90
CA TYR A 169 -19.45 -2.18 2.71
C TYR A 169 -20.87 -2.46 2.17
N TYR A 170 -21.26 -3.73 2.14
CA TYR A 170 -22.59 -4.15 1.69
C TYR A 170 -23.71 -3.63 2.59
N VAL A 171 -23.52 -3.70 3.91
CA VAL A 171 -24.55 -3.32 4.90
C VAL A 171 -24.69 -1.80 5.01
N ASP A 172 -23.57 -1.07 5.10
CA ASP A 172 -23.59 0.35 5.45
C ASP A 172 -23.69 1.27 4.21
N PHE A 173 -23.16 0.86 3.05
CA PHE A 173 -23.15 1.69 1.84
C PHE A 173 -23.97 1.08 0.71
N GLY A 174 -23.69 -0.19 0.34
CA GLY A 174 -24.40 -0.90 -0.71
C GLY A 174 -24.28 -0.30 -2.12
N VAL A 175 -23.42 0.72 -2.33
CA VAL A 175 -23.31 1.43 -3.60
C VAL A 175 -22.44 0.65 -4.58
N THR A 176 -23.07 0.07 -5.60
CA THR A 176 -22.37 -0.70 -6.65
C THR A 176 -22.38 -0.01 -8.02
N TYR A 177 -22.70 1.28 -8.04
CA TYR A 177 -22.77 2.09 -9.25
C TYR A 177 -21.41 2.72 -9.56
N VAL A 178 -21.00 2.63 -10.82
CA VAL A 178 -19.77 3.28 -11.32
C VAL A 178 -20.15 4.26 -12.42
N LEU A 179 -19.67 5.50 -12.31
CA LEU A 179 -19.81 6.52 -13.34
C LEU A 179 -19.16 6.06 -14.65
N ILE A 180 -19.90 6.21 -15.75
CA ILE A 180 -19.41 5.95 -17.10
C ILE A 180 -18.65 7.21 -17.58
N PRO A 181 -17.36 7.11 -17.94
CA PRO A 181 -16.61 8.23 -18.54
C PRO A 181 -17.29 8.75 -19.81
N ASP A 182 -17.23 10.05 -20.07
CA ASP A 182 -17.91 10.66 -21.22
C ASP A 182 -17.33 10.17 -22.56
N VAL A 183 -16.04 9.85 -22.60
CA VAL A 183 -15.39 9.23 -23.75
C VAL A 183 -16.06 7.90 -24.13
N ILE A 184 -16.46 7.09 -23.15
CA ILE A 184 -17.13 5.81 -23.40
C ILE A 184 -18.56 6.06 -23.90
N LYS A 185 -19.26 7.07 -23.38
CA LYS A 185 -20.61 7.44 -23.86
C LYS A 185 -20.57 7.90 -25.33
N ASN A 186 -19.48 8.52 -25.77
CA ASN A 186 -19.30 8.92 -27.17
C ASN A 186 -19.08 7.72 -28.10
N TRP A 187 -18.38 6.67 -27.64
CA TRP A 187 -18.13 5.46 -28.45
C TRP A 187 -19.31 4.47 -28.41
N PHE A 188 -20.01 4.42 -27.28
CA PHE A 188 -21.21 3.61 -27.07
C PHE A 188 -22.35 4.54 -26.67
N PRO A 189 -23.15 5.05 -27.63
CA PRO A 189 -24.19 6.03 -27.37
C PRO A 189 -25.21 5.47 -26.37
N THR A 190 -25.04 5.85 -25.11
CA THR A 190 -25.88 5.46 -23.98
C THR A 190 -26.29 6.70 -23.21
N THR A 191 -27.56 6.75 -22.80
CA THR A 191 -28.10 7.83 -21.97
C THR A 191 -27.81 7.63 -20.49
N LYS A 192 -27.23 6.48 -20.11
CA LYS A 192 -26.92 6.17 -18.71
C LYS A 192 -25.66 6.90 -18.25
N THR A 193 -25.74 7.56 -17.10
CA THR A 193 -24.61 8.25 -16.44
C THR A 193 -23.78 7.31 -15.57
N ALA A 194 -24.42 6.25 -15.05
CA ALA A 194 -23.79 5.24 -14.20
C ALA A 194 -24.22 3.82 -14.60
N LEU A 195 -23.32 2.87 -14.38
CA LEU A 195 -23.53 1.44 -14.57
C LEU A 195 -23.59 0.75 -13.20
N ASN A 196 -24.66 -0.01 -12.93
CA ASN A 196 -24.70 -0.90 -11.78
C ASN A 196 -23.91 -2.18 -12.08
N LEU A 197 -22.82 -2.41 -11.36
CA LEU A 197 -22.00 -3.61 -11.51
C LEU A 197 -22.45 -4.77 -10.61
N GLY A 198 -23.26 -4.50 -9.59
CA GLY A 198 -23.72 -5.51 -8.62
C GLY A 198 -22.56 -6.33 -8.05
N ALA A 199 -22.64 -7.66 -8.18
CA ALA A 199 -21.61 -8.59 -7.72
C ALA A 199 -20.21 -8.31 -8.31
N PHE A 200 -20.11 -7.79 -9.55
CA PHE A 200 -18.82 -7.47 -10.15
C PHE A 200 -18.10 -6.31 -9.43
N TYR A 201 -18.84 -5.44 -8.72
CA TYR A 201 -18.22 -4.41 -7.88
C TYR A 201 -17.49 -5.03 -6.67
N TYR A 202 -18.06 -6.09 -6.09
CA TYR A 202 -17.42 -6.84 -5.00
C TYR A 202 -16.20 -7.62 -5.50
N VAL A 203 -16.27 -8.20 -6.71
CA VAL A 203 -15.10 -8.81 -7.36
C VAL A 203 -14.00 -7.77 -7.58
N TYR A 204 -14.35 -6.54 -7.97
CA TYR A 204 -13.40 -5.44 -8.10
C TYR A 204 -12.74 -5.08 -6.76
N MET A 205 -13.52 -4.91 -5.69
CA MET A 205 -12.99 -4.60 -4.36
C MET A 205 -12.08 -5.73 -3.83
N ALA A 206 -12.49 -7.00 -4.00
CA ALA A 206 -11.66 -8.15 -3.67
C ALA A 206 -10.37 -8.20 -4.52
N SER A 207 -10.46 -7.85 -5.80
CA SER A 207 -9.29 -7.77 -6.69
C SER A 207 -8.33 -6.65 -6.26
N MET A 208 -8.81 -5.52 -5.76
CA MET A 208 -7.94 -4.50 -5.17
C MET A 208 -7.23 -5.01 -3.92
N ALA A 209 -7.96 -5.68 -3.03
CA ALA A 209 -7.41 -6.29 -1.83
C ALA A 209 -6.35 -7.37 -2.15
N ILE A 210 -6.47 -8.07 -3.29
CA ILE A 210 -5.41 -8.96 -3.80
C ILE A 210 -4.25 -8.16 -4.40
N PHE A 211 -4.56 -7.17 -5.24
CA PHE A 211 -3.59 -6.45 -6.05
C PHE A 211 -2.63 -5.63 -5.20
N CYS A 212 -3.11 -4.78 -4.28
CA CYS A 212 -2.23 -3.84 -3.59
C CYS A 212 -1.15 -4.56 -2.75
N PRO A 213 -1.48 -5.54 -1.88
CA PRO A 213 -0.52 -6.40 -1.18
C PRO A 213 0.53 -7.03 -2.08
N ASN A 214 0.08 -7.72 -3.13
CA ASN A 214 0.97 -8.47 -4.01
C ASN A 214 1.81 -7.55 -4.89
N SER A 215 1.29 -6.41 -5.30
CA SER A 215 1.99 -5.45 -6.16
C SER A 215 3.20 -4.80 -5.47
N ILE A 216 3.10 -4.53 -4.16
CA ILE A 216 4.23 -4.12 -3.32
C ILE A 216 5.23 -5.27 -3.17
N ASN A 217 4.72 -6.48 -2.88
CA ASN A 217 5.54 -7.69 -2.70
C ASN A 217 6.40 -8.00 -3.95
N ILE A 218 5.84 -7.92 -5.16
CA ILE A 218 6.62 -8.20 -6.39
C ILE A 218 7.54 -7.05 -6.83
N LEU A 219 7.41 -5.86 -6.24
CA LEU A 219 8.30 -4.72 -6.43
C LEU A 219 9.26 -4.62 -5.23
N ALA A 220 10.01 -5.69 -4.99
CA ALA A 220 10.84 -5.88 -3.81
C ALA A 220 12.24 -6.39 -4.19
N GLY A 221 13.13 -6.44 -3.21
CA GLY A 221 14.43 -7.12 -3.34
C GLY A 221 15.66 -6.24 -3.39
N ILE A 222 15.54 -4.96 -3.01
CA ILE A 222 16.69 -4.09 -2.71
C ILE A 222 16.43 -3.36 -1.40
N ASN A 223 17.49 -3.13 -0.63
CA ASN A 223 17.43 -2.59 0.72
C ASN A 223 16.67 -1.26 0.81
N GLY A 224 15.49 -1.28 1.45
CA GLY A 224 14.66 -0.10 1.71
C GLY A 224 13.50 0.10 0.75
N LEU A 225 13.34 -0.72 -0.30
CA LEU A 225 12.36 -0.45 -1.37
C LEU A 225 10.92 -0.72 -0.96
N GLU A 226 10.64 -1.81 -0.25
CA GLU A 226 9.30 -2.22 0.18
C GLU A 226 8.70 -1.18 1.14
N VAL A 227 9.48 -0.76 2.13
CA VAL A 227 9.06 0.28 3.09
C VAL A 227 9.08 1.65 2.45
N GLY A 228 10.12 1.95 1.68
CA GLY A 228 10.28 3.24 1.02
C GLY A 228 9.13 3.54 0.05
N GLN A 229 8.74 2.59 -0.78
CA GLN A 229 7.64 2.79 -1.73
C GLN A 229 6.31 2.96 -0.99
N SER A 230 6.12 2.27 0.14
CA SER A 230 4.92 2.38 0.96
C SER A 230 4.85 3.72 1.69
N ILE A 231 5.98 4.27 2.12
CA ILE A 231 6.09 5.65 2.64
C ILE A 231 5.75 6.66 1.54
N VAL A 232 6.28 6.50 0.33
CA VAL A 232 5.95 7.39 -0.80
C VAL A 232 4.46 7.34 -1.11
N LEU A 233 3.85 6.14 -1.17
CA LEU A 233 2.40 5.97 -1.32
C LEU A 233 1.62 6.67 -0.20
N ALA A 234 2.04 6.53 1.05
CA ALA A 234 1.40 7.20 2.18
C ALA A 234 1.46 8.72 2.04
N ILE A 235 2.62 9.28 1.65
CA ILE A 235 2.78 10.73 1.46
C ILE A 235 1.88 11.24 0.34
N ILE A 236 1.87 10.59 -0.84
CA ILE A 236 1.02 11.05 -1.95
C ILE A 236 -0.47 10.89 -1.63
N SER A 237 -0.87 9.82 -0.92
CA SER A 237 -2.24 9.68 -0.44
C SER A 237 -2.62 10.78 0.55
N LEU A 238 -1.72 11.16 1.47
CA LEU A 238 -1.97 12.26 2.41
C LEU A 238 -2.02 13.63 1.72
N ILE A 239 -1.26 13.83 0.63
CA ILE A 239 -1.39 15.03 -0.21
C ILE A 239 -2.79 15.07 -0.82
N ASN A 240 -3.27 13.95 -1.39
CA ASN A 240 -4.62 13.85 -1.91
C ASN A 240 -5.68 14.08 -0.81
N ASP A 241 -5.53 13.46 0.35
CA ASP A 241 -6.44 13.65 1.48
C ASP A 241 -6.47 15.11 1.93
N ALA A 242 -5.32 15.79 2.00
CA ALA A 242 -5.25 17.20 2.36
C ALA A 242 -5.98 18.11 1.35
N LEU A 243 -5.88 17.83 0.05
CA LEU A 243 -6.62 18.55 -0.98
C LEU A 243 -8.14 18.40 -0.80
N TYR A 244 -8.62 17.19 -0.55
CA TYR A 244 -10.05 16.96 -0.32
C TYR A 244 -10.54 17.49 1.04
N LEU A 245 -9.70 17.45 2.08
CA LEU A 245 -10.03 18.02 3.38
C LEU A 245 -10.19 19.56 3.31
N THR A 246 -9.45 20.21 2.41
CA THR A 246 -9.46 21.67 2.27
C THR A 246 -10.50 22.16 1.26
N LEU A 247 -10.68 21.44 0.15
CA LEU A 247 -11.45 21.91 -1.00
C LEU A 247 -12.65 21.01 -1.37
N GLY A 248 -12.76 19.83 -0.77
CA GLY A 248 -13.84 18.88 -1.06
C GLY A 248 -15.16 19.26 -0.38
N ASN A 249 -16.24 18.63 -0.83
CA ASN A 249 -17.53 18.66 -0.12
C ASN A 249 -17.46 17.86 1.20
N GLU A 250 -18.47 17.99 2.07
CA GLU A 250 -18.46 17.32 3.39
C GLU A 250 -18.34 15.80 3.30
N ALA A 251 -19.00 15.16 2.33
CA ALA A 251 -18.86 13.71 2.12
C ALA A 251 -17.41 13.30 1.79
N SER A 252 -16.75 14.07 0.93
CA SER A 252 -15.33 13.85 0.58
C SER A 252 -14.43 14.12 1.77
N LYS A 253 -14.69 15.18 2.54
CA LYS A 253 -13.93 15.48 3.76
C LYS A 253 -14.01 14.34 4.78
N GLU A 254 -15.19 13.76 5.00
CA GLU A 254 -15.35 12.61 5.89
C GLU A 254 -14.56 11.39 5.41
N ALA A 255 -14.67 11.04 4.12
CA ALA A 255 -13.93 9.92 3.53
C ALA A 255 -12.40 10.10 3.60
N HIS A 256 -11.91 11.29 3.27
CA HIS A 256 -10.48 11.61 3.30
C HIS A 256 -9.95 11.81 4.72
N ARG A 257 -10.81 12.19 5.69
CA ARG A 257 -10.46 12.16 7.11
C ARG A 257 -10.27 10.74 7.60
N PHE A 258 -11.17 9.83 7.24
CA PHE A 258 -11.04 8.41 7.57
C PHE A 258 -9.75 7.81 7.01
N SER A 259 -9.44 8.11 5.73
CA SER A 259 -8.17 7.76 5.10
C SER A 259 -6.96 8.26 5.89
N ALA A 260 -6.90 9.57 6.17
CA ALA A 260 -5.78 10.19 6.86
C ALA A 260 -5.57 9.61 8.27
N ILE A 261 -6.65 9.27 8.99
CA ILE A 261 -6.59 8.64 10.31
C ILE A 261 -5.90 7.27 10.29
N LEU A 262 -6.04 6.51 9.22
CA LEU A 262 -5.37 5.22 9.03
C LEU A 262 -3.93 5.41 8.51
N ILE A 263 -3.71 6.33 7.56
CA ILE A 263 -2.41 6.50 6.91
C ILE A 263 -1.39 7.21 7.80
N ILE A 264 -1.78 8.20 8.62
CA ILE A 264 -0.85 8.95 9.46
C ILE A 264 -0.14 8.02 10.48
N PRO A 265 -0.83 7.17 11.26
CA PRO A 265 -0.18 6.25 12.17
C PRO A 265 0.66 5.18 11.44
N PHE A 266 0.22 4.74 10.26
CA PHE A 266 1.00 3.85 9.40
C PHE A 266 2.34 4.46 9.01
N LEU A 267 2.33 5.73 8.59
CA LEU A 267 3.54 6.46 8.24
C LEU A 267 4.54 6.50 9.41
N GLY A 268 4.04 6.65 10.65
CA GLY A 268 4.87 6.59 11.86
C GLY A 268 5.63 5.26 12.02
N VAL A 269 4.91 4.13 11.96
CA VAL A 269 5.54 2.80 12.08
C VAL A 269 6.40 2.44 10.87
N ALA A 270 6.01 2.88 9.67
CA ALA A 270 6.77 2.64 8.44
C ALA A 270 8.08 3.41 8.43
N ILE A 271 8.11 4.69 8.83
CA ILE A 271 9.35 5.47 8.95
C ILE A 271 10.29 4.85 9.99
N ALA A 272 9.75 4.30 11.09
CA ALA A 272 10.56 3.57 12.06
C ALA A 272 11.20 2.34 11.42
N LEU A 273 10.41 1.45 10.79
CA LEU A 273 10.93 0.27 10.11
C LEU A 273 11.95 0.62 9.01
N TRP A 274 11.70 1.69 8.24
CA TRP A 274 12.62 2.16 7.20
C TRP A 274 13.98 2.55 7.75
N ASN A 275 14.08 3.07 8.98
CA ASN A 275 15.39 3.37 9.58
C ASN A 275 16.26 2.13 9.82
N TRP A 276 15.65 0.95 9.94
CA TRP A 276 16.33 -0.33 10.09
C TRP A 276 16.51 -1.07 8.76
N ASN A 277 15.60 -0.86 7.81
CA ASN A 277 15.58 -1.57 6.52
C ASN A 277 16.28 -0.81 5.38
N LYS A 278 16.41 0.51 5.45
CA LYS A 278 17.13 1.30 4.43
C LYS A 278 18.58 0.85 4.29
N TRP A 279 19.17 1.09 3.12
CA TRP A 279 20.56 0.77 2.86
C TRP A 279 21.54 1.44 3.85
N PRO A 280 22.53 0.71 4.41
CA PRO A 280 22.63 -0.76 4.41
C PRO A 280 21.62 -1.37 5.40
N ALA A 281 20.79 -2.32 4.93
CA ALA A 281 19.76 -2.92 5.77
C ALA A 281 20.35 -3.67 6.97
N LYS A 282 19.64 -3.58 8.10
CA LYS A 282 19.87 -4.36 9.33
C LYS A 282 18.78 -5.41 9.56
N VAL A 283 17.63 -5.26 8.89
CA VAL A 283 16.48 -6.14 8.99
C VAL A 283 15.78 -6.25 7.63
N PHE A 284 15.18 -7.40 7.35
CA PHE A 284 14.24 -7.59 6.25
C PHE A 284 12.81 -7.58 6.75
N VAL A 285 11.92 -7.06 5.90
CA VAL A 285 10.54 -6.80 6.30
C VAL A 285 9.62 -8.02 6.19
N GLY A 286 9.93 -8.95 5.27
CA GLY A 286 9.11 -10.12 4.96
C GLY A 286 7.81 -9.77 4.22
N ASP A 287 7.07 -10.80 3.83
CA ASP A 287 5.79 -10.66 3.14
C ASP A 287 4.73 -10.04 4.04
N THR A 288 4.85 -10.24 5.35
CA THR A 288 3.98 -9.62 6.36
C THR A 288 3.86 -8.12 6.16
N PHE A 289 4.97 -7.39 5.95
CA PHE A 289 4.90 -5.94 5.74
C PHE A 289 4.25 -5.58 4.41
N CYS A 290 4.62 -6.27 3.32
CA CYS A 290 4.08 -5.99 1.99
C CYS A 290 2.56 -6.15 1.98
N TYR A 291 2.06 -7.20 2.65
CA TYR A 291 0.63 -7.46 2.76
C TYR A 291 -0.09 -6.44 3.63
N PHE A 292 0.48 -6.15 4.79
CA PHE A 292 -0.01 -5.12 5.68
C PHE A 292 -0.10 -3.74 4.98
N ALA A 293 1.00 -3.28 4.37
CA ALA A 293 1.07 -1.98 3.72
C ALA A 293 0.09 -1.89 2.54
N GLY A 294 0.04 -2.90 1.68
CA GLY A 294 -0.87 -2.91 0.54
C GLY A 294 -2.34 -2.96 0.95
N MET A 295 -2.65 -3.66 2.04
CA MET A 295 -4.03 -3.73 2.54
C MET A 295 -4.50 -2.40 3.14
N ILE A 296 -3.62 -1.62 3.79
CA ILE A 296 -3.98 -0.26 4.25
C ILE A 296 -4.52 0.57 3.08
N PHE A 297 -3.79 0.58 1.95
CA PHE A 297 -4.21 1.34 0.77
C PHE A 297 -5.50 0.78 0.15
N SER A 298 -5.70 -0.53 0.19
CA SER A 298 -6.95 -1.15 -0.26
C SER A 298 -8.13 -0.73 0.61
N VAL A 299 -7.97 -0.78 1.93
CA VAL A 299 -9.01 -0.42 2.90
C VAL A 299 -9.41 1.04 2.76
N VAL A 300 -8.45 1.97 2.76
CA VAL A 300 -8.77 3.40 2.61
C VAL A 300 -9.38 3.71 1.25
N GLY A 301 -8.95 3.05 0.17
CA GLY A 301 -9.51 3.23 -1.15
C GLY A 301 -10.95 2.70 -1.28
N ILE A 302 -11.25 1.56 -0.65
CA ILE A 302 -12.58 0.94 -0.67
C ILE A 302 -13.57 1.73 0.19
N LEU A 303 -13.25 1.94 1.47
CA LEU A 303 -14.15 2.64 2.40
C LEU A 303 -14.20 4.15 2.15
N GLY A 304 -13.11 4.74 1.67
CA GLY A 304 -13.10 6.14 1.26
C GLY A 304 -13.76 6.40 -0.10
N HIS A 305 -14.25 5.38 -0.80
CA HIS A 305 -14.87 5.50 -2.13
C HIS A 305 -14.00 6.16 -3.22
N PHE A 306 -12.69 6.24 -3.03
CA PHE A 306 -11.73 6.78 -4.00
C PHE A 306 -10.76 5.72 -4.55
N SER A 307 -11.20 4.46 -4.59
CA SER A 307 -10.46 3.30 -5.10
C SER A 307 -9.79 3.51 -6.47
N LYS A 308 -10.44 4.27 -7.37
CA LYS A 308 -9.87 4.67 -8.67
C LYS A 308 -8.65 5.56 -8.51
N THR A 309 -8.71 6.54 -7.61
CA THR A 309 -7.59 7.40 -7.24
C THR A 309 -6.49 6.58 -6.59
N THR A 310 -6.81 5.66 -5.68
CA THR A 310 -5.81 4.75 -5.08
C THR A 310 -5.04 3.96 -6.15
N LEU A 311 -5.74 3.36 -7.13
CA LEU A 311 -5.07 2.65 -8.23
C LEU A 311 -4.22 3.59 -9.11
N LEU A 312 -4.64 4.84 -9.28
CA LEU A 312 -3.84 5.86 -9.95
C LEU A 312 -2.54 6.17 -9.20
N LEU A 313 -2.56 6.20 -7.87
CA LEU A 313 -1.34 6.36 -7.05
C LEU A 313 -0.41 5.13 -7.14
N PHE A 314 -0.98 3.96 -7.42
CA PHE A 314 -0.27 2.69 -7.64
C PHE A 314 0.24 2.49 -9.08
N ILE A 315 0.32 3.54 -9.91
CA ILE A 315 0.83 3.40 -11.29
C ILE A 315 2.18 2.65 -11.36
N PRO A 316 3.21 2.97 -10.55
CA PRO A 316 4.50 2.28 -10.64
C PRO A 316 4.39 0.78 -10.33
N GLN A 317 3.61 0.41 -9.32
CA GLN A 317 3.31 -0.98 -8.95
C GLN A 317 2.51 -1.69 -10.05
N THR A 318 1.53 -1.01 -10.63
CA THR A 318 0.71 -1.50 -11.76
C THR A 318 1.56 -1.76 -13.00
N LEU A 319 2.45 -0.82 -13.34
CA LEU A 319 3.38 -0.97 -14.46
C LEU A 319 4.36 -2.11 -14.20
N ASN A 320 4.92 -2.23 -12.98
CA ASN A 320 5.78 -3.37 -12.62
C ASN A 320 5.05 -4.71 -12.76
N PHE A 321 3.79 -4.79 -12.32
CA PHE A 321 2.96 -5.99 -12.46
C PHE A 321 2.73 -6.35 -13.93
N ILE A 322 2.22 -5.41 -14.74
CA ILE A 322 1.96 -5.62 -16.17
C ILE A 322 3.25 -6.01 -16.91
N TYR A 323 4.35 -5.32 -16.62
CA TYR A 323 5.65 -5.61 -17.21
C TYR A 323 6.18 -6.99 -16.79
N SER A 324 5.89 -7.43 -15.57
CA SER A 324 6.24 -8.76 -15.07
C SER A 324 5.36 -9.90 -15.64
N CYS A 325 4.16 -9.61 -16.13
CA CYS A 325 3.17 -10.62 -16.56
C CYS A 325 3.71 -11.69 -17.52
N PRO A 326 4.53 -11.37 -18.56
CA PRO A 326 5.07 -12.39 -19.44
C PRO A 326 5.89 -13.46 -18.70
N GLN A 327 6.62 -13.07 -17.66
CA GLN A 327 7.36 -14.00 -16.81
C GLN A 327 6.43 -14.71 -15.81
N LEU A 328 5.54 -13.97 -15.13
CA LEU A 328 4.63 -14.53 -14.13
C LEU A 328 3.68 -15.59 -14.70
N PHE A 329 3.22 -15.41 -15.95
CA PHE A 329 2.36 -16.38 -16.64
C PHE A 329 3.14 -17.43 -17.44
N GLY A 330 4.47 -17.45 -17.33
CA GLY A 330 5.33 -18.44 -18.00
C GLY A 330 5.34 -18.35 -19.53
N LEU A 331 5.03 -17.18 -20.10
CA LEU A 331 5.18 -16.91 -21.53
C LEU A 331 6.67 -16.70 -21.90
N VAL A 332 7.43 -16.16 -20.96
CA VAL A 332 8.88 -16.00 -20.95
C VAL A 332 9.42 -16.73 -19.72
N PRO A 333 10.64 -17.31 -19.75
CA PRO A 333 11.25 -17.93 -18.58
C PRO A 333 11.29 -16.98 -17.38
N CYS A 334 10.87 -17.49 -16.23
CA CYS A 334 10.82 -16.75 -14.97
C CYS A 334 11.75 -17.45 -13.98
N PRO A 335 12.93 -16.85 -13.68
CA PRO A 335 13.80 -17.39 -12.65
C PRO A 335 13.15 -17.21 -11.27
N ARG A 336 13.59 -18.02 -10.30
CA ARG A 336 13.08 -17.94 -8.91
C ARG A 336 13.32 -16.55 -8.30
N HIS A 337 14.49 -15.97 -8.53
CA HIS A 337 14.83 -14.62 -8.10
C HIS A 337 15.01 -13.71 -9.31
N ARG A 338 14.31 -12.57 -9.29
CA ARG A 338 14.37 -11.54 -10.35
C ARG A 338 15.08 -10.26 -9.88
N MET A 339 15.70 -10.30 -8.70
CA MET A 339 16.46 -9.19 -8.13
C MET A 339 17.71 -8.93 -8.97
N PRO A 340 18.21 -7.68 -9.02
CA PRO A 340 19.45 -7.34 -9.72
C PRO A 340 20.64 -8.18 -9.27
N ARG A 341 21.61 -8.35 -10.17
CA ARG A 341 22.84 -9.09 -9.88
C ARG A 341 23.87 -8.16 -9.27
N PHE A 342 24.34 -8.45 -8.06
CA PHE A 342 25.45 -7.74 -7.43
C PHE A 342 26.81 -8.20 -7.96
N GLU A 343 27.69 -7.25 -8.23
CA GLU A 343 29.08 -7.50 -8.65
C GLU A 343 30.04 -7.03 -7.55
N GLU A 344 30.71 -7.97 -6.91
CA GLU A 344 31.57 -7.71 -5.74
C GLU A 344 32.77 -6.81 -6.08
N LYS A 345 33.29 -6.89 -7.31
CA LYS A 345 34.47 -6.13 -7.75
C LYS A 345 34.30 -4.62 -7.69
N ASN A 346 33.10 -4.12 -7.98
CA ASN A 346 32.80 -2.68 -8.02
C ASN A 346 31.67 -2.25 -7.09
N GLY A 347 31.00 -3.19 -6.43
CA GLY A 347 29.92 -2.91 -5.48
C GLY A 347 28.65 -2.37 -6.15
N LEU A 348 28.43 -2.67 -7.43
CA LEU A 348 27.27 -2.19 -8.20
C LEU A 348 26.29 -3.32 -8.53
N LEU A 349 25.03 -2.95 -8.69
CA LEU A 349 23.96 -3.81 -9.18
C LEU A 349 23.83 -3.68 -10.70
N TYR A 350 23.75 -4.83 -11.36
CA TYR A 350 23.55 -4.99 -12.79
C TYR A 350 22.17 -5.61 -13.07
N PRO A 351 21.58 -5.36 -14.26
CA PRO A 351 20.38 -6.07 -14.68
C PRO A 351 20.60 -7.59 -14.60
N SER A 352 19.73 -8.27 -13.86
CA SER A 352 19.63 -9.73 -13.88
C SER A 352 18.95 -10.18 -15.18
N ARG A 353 19.22 -11.42 -15.60
CA ARG A 353 18.75 -11.96 -16.88
C ARG A 353 18.01 -13.29 -16.71
N ALA A 354 17.09 -13.56 -17.64
CA ALA A 354 16.44 -14.84 -17.82
C ALA A 354 17.06 -15.54 -19.04
N GLU A 355 17.75 -16.66 -18.80
CA GLU A 355 18.39 -17.47 -19.85
C GLU A 355 17.35 -18.31 -20.59
N PHE A 356 17.49 -18.42 -21.92
CA PHE A 356 16.57 -19.18 -22.78
C PHE A 356 17.10 -20.57 -23.16
N SER A 357 18.29 -20.95 -22.67
CA SER A 357 18.91 -22.27 -22.93
C SER A 357 18.03 -23.43 -22.49
N ASP A 358 17.47 -23.33 -21.28
CA ASP A 358 16.75 -24.45 -20.65
C ASP A 358 15.31 -24.51 -21.14
N LYS A 359 14.70 -23.34 -21.33
CA LYS A 359 13.32 -23.19 -21.76
C LYS A 359 13.19 -21.98 -22.67
N PRO A 360 12.89 -22.14 -23.97
CA PRO A 360 12.69 -21.00 -24.85
C PRO A 360 11.35 -20.29 -24.56
N PRO A 361 11.25 -18.98 -24.80
CA PRO A 361 9.99 -18.26 -24.76
C PRO A 361 8.98 -18.82 -25.76
N LYS A 362 7.68 -18.60 -25.52
CA LYS A 362 6.66 -18.93 -26.52
C LYS A 362 6.90 -18.12 -27.80
N LYS A 363 6.69 -18.73 -28.97
CA LYS A 363 6.96 -18.08 -30.29
C LYS A 363 6.29 -16.72 -30.45
N ILE A 364 5.09 -16.53 -29.90
CA ILE A 364 4.36 -15.25 -29.92
C ILE A 364 5.10 -14.11 -29.19
N MET A 365 5.94 -14.44 -28.21
CA MET A 365 6.71 -13.47 -27.44
C MET A 365 7.94 -12.97 -28.18
N MET A 366 8.48 -13.69 -29.15
CA MET A 366 9.70 -13.32 -29.86
C MET A 366 9.63 -11.94 -30.53
N PRO A 367 8.60 -11.60 -31.34
CA PRO A 367 8.48 -10.24 -31.90
C PRO A 367 8.27 -9.19 -30.81
N ILE A 368 7.54 -9.51 -29.74
CA ILE A 368 7.29 -8.61 -28.61
C ILE A 368 8.61 -8.29 -27.90
N LEU A 369 9.46 -9.29 -27.66
CA LEU A 369 10.78 -9.09 -27.05
C LEU A 369 11.65 -8.16 -27.90
N ARG A 370 11.68 -8.36 -29.23
CA ARG A 370 12.42 -7.45 -30.13
C ARG A 370 11.87 -6.02 -30.08
N LEU A 371 10.54 -5.86 -30.05
CA LEU A 371 9.91 -4.54 -29.91
C LEU A 371 10.29 -3.88 -28.57
N LEU A 372 10.18 -4.60 -27.46
CA LEU A 372 10.56 -4.10 -26.13
C LEU A 372 12.04 -3.69 -26.08
N HIS A 373 12.92 -4.42 -26.77
CA HIS A 373 14.34 -4.06 -26.88
C HIS A 373 14.55 -2.77 -27.66
N THR A 374 13.90 -2.61 -28.81
CA THR A 374 13.95 -1.37 -29.60
C THR A 374 13.46 -0.16 -28.81
N LEU A 375 12.43 -0.34 -27.96
CA LEU A 375 11.91 0.68 -27.06
C LEU A 375 12.78 0.91 -25.80
N LYS A 376 13.93 0.24 -25.68
CA LYS A 376 14.82 0.27 -24.51
C LYS A 376 14.12 -0.13 -23.20
N LEU A 377 13.12 -0.99 -23.29
CA LEU A 377 12.40 -1.54 -22.14
C LEU A 377 13.01 -2.85 -21.65
N ILE A 378 13.79 -3.55 -22.48
CA ILE A 378 14.62 -4.69 -22.06
C ILE A 378 15.95 -4.62 -22.79
N ASP A 379 16.96 -5.28 -22.22
CA ASP A 379 18.17 -5.60 -22.98
C ASP A 379 18.15 -7.07 -23.41
N LEU A 380 18.52 -7.32 -24.67
CA LEU A 380 18.57 -8.65 -25.28
C LEU A 380 20.01 -9.00 -25.65
N GLN A 381 20.42 -10.22 -25.31
CA GLN A 381 21.66 -10.77 -25.85
C GLN A 381 21.33 -11.63 -27.07
N ILE A 382 21.74 -11.18 -28.24
CA ILE A 382 21.52 -11.85 -29.52
C ILE A 382 22.84 -12.49 -29.96
N GLU A 383 22.80 -13.76 -30.37
CA GLU A 383 23.95 -14.43 -30.98
C GLU A 383 24.24 -13.82 -32.37
N PRO A 384 25.43 -13.25 -32.62
CA PRO A 384 25.73 -12.58 -33.89
C PRO A 384 25.63 -13.49 -35.11
N LYS A 385 25.88 -14.80 -34.93
CA LYS A 385 25.92 -15.76 -36.04
C LYS A 385 24.54 -16.31 -36.43
N THR A 386 23.67 -16.56 -35.46
CA THR A 386 22.35 -17.19 -35.69
C THR A 386 21.18 -16.20 -35.62
N ASN A 387 21.43 -14.97 -35.14
CA ASN A 387 20.40 -13.96 -34.84
C ASN A 387 19.33 -14.47 -33.85
N GLU A 388 19.68 -15.49 -33.06
CA GLU A 388 18.84 -16.06 -32.01
C GLU A 388 19.00 -15.28 -30.71
N ILE A 389 17.88 -15.12 -30.00
CA ILE A 389 17.88 -14.46 -28.70
C ILE A 389 18.32 -15.48 -27.64
N LYS A 390 19.44 -15.22 -26.96
CA LYS A 390 19.96 -16.09 -25.89
C LYS A 390 19.31 -15.83 -24.55
N ASN A 391 19.12 -14.56 -24.21
CA ASN A 391 18.51 -14.14 -22.97
C ASN A 391 17.92 -12.73 -23.07
N CYS A 392 17.11 -12.39 -22.07
CA CYS A 392 16.65 -11.03 -21.84
C CYS A 392 16.88 -10.62 -20.39
N THR A 393 16.92 -9.31 -20.13
CA THR A 393 16.84 -8.80 -18.76
C THR A 393 15.51 -9.17 -18.11
N ASN A 394 15.54 -9.50 -16.81
CA ASN A 394 14.32 -9.78 -16.05
C ASN A 394 13.35 -8.61 -16.09
N MET A 395 12.07 -8.92 -16.31
CA MET A 395 11.03 -7.93 -16.52
C MET A 395 10.48 -7.45 -15.19
N THR A 396 11.20 -6.52 -14.57
CA THR A 396 10.80 -5.81 -13.35
C THR A 396 11.19 -4.34 -13.46
N LEU A 397 10.46 -3.44 -12.81
CA LEU A 397 10.79 -2.01 -12.79
C LEU A 397 12.20 -1.74 -12.23
N ILE A 398 12.67 -2.57 -11.30
CA ILE A 398 14.03 -2.48 -10.73
C ILE A 398 15.09 -2.68 -11.83
N ASN A 399 14.99 -3.77 -12.58
CA ASN A 399 15.90 -4.04 -13.71
C ASN A 399 15.73 -3.01 -14.84
N LEU A 400 14.52 -2.52 -15.08
CA LEU A 400 14.25 -1.47 -16.08
C LEU A 400 15.01 -0.17 -15.76
N VAL A 401 15.02 0.26 -14.50
CA VAL A 401 15.79 1.45 -14.08
C VAL A 401 17.29 1.24 -14.30
N LEU A 402 17.81 0.02 -14.13
CA LEU A 402 19.20 -0.33 -14.44
C LEU A 402 19.48 -0.38 -15.94
N VAL A 403 18.52 -0.82 -16.77
CA VAL A 403 18.63 -0.74 -18.23
C VAL A 403 18.73 0.71 -18.70
N TRP A 404 17.99 1.62 -18.08
CA TRP A 404 18.03 3.05 -18.43
C TRP A 404 19.22 3.80 -17.84
N SER A 405 19.61 3.49 -16.60
CA SER A 405 20.62 4.25 -15.86
C SER A 405 22.02 3.63 -15.91
N GLY A 406 22.15 2.40 -16.41
CA GLY A 406 23.34 1.58 -16.23
C GLY A 406 23.46 1.01 -14.81
N PRO A 407 24.61 0.40 -14.48
CA PRO A 407 24.86 -0.20 -13.17
C PRO A 407 24.88 0.85 -12.06
N LEU A 408 24.22 0.56 -10.94
CA LEU A 408 24.08 1.51 -9.82
C LEU A 408 24.36 0.83 -8.49
N ARG A 409 24.86 1.60 -7.53
CA ARG A 409 24.88 1.17 -6.12
C ARG A 409 23.44 1.04 -5.60
N GLU A 410 23.22 0.10 -4.69
CA GLU A 410 21.88 -0.27 -4.22
C GLU A 410 21.05 0.90 -3.66
N ASP A 411 21.65 1.77 -2.82
CA ASP A 411 20.99 2.97 -2.30
C ASP A 411 20.58 3.95 -3.42
N LYS A 412 21.42 4.12 -4.43
CA LYS A 412 21.15 4.99 -5.57
C LYS A 412 20.03 4.43 -6.44
N LEU A 413 20.01 3.11 -6.64
CA LEU A 413 18.93 2.43 -7.35
C LEU A 413 17.60 2.59 -6.60
N CYS A 414 17.58 2.30 -5.30
CA CYS A 414 16.39 2.48 -4.46
C CYS A 414 15.89 3.92 -4.52
N ASN A 415 16.75 4.91 -4.29
CA ASN A 415 16.38 6.32 -4.32
C ASN A 415 15.83 6.77 -5.68
N ARG A 416 16.38 6.28 -6.80
CA ARG A 416 15.84 6.58 -8.14
C ARG A 416 14.43 6.03 -8.31
N ILE A 417 14.16 4.79 -7.88
CA ILE A 417 12.83 4.19 -7.97
C ILE A 417 11.83 4.97 -7.11
N LEU A 418 12.21 5.31 -5.88
CA LEU A 418 11.35 6.10 -4.98
C LEU A 418 11.08 7.52 -5.52
N THR A 419 12.08 8.14 -6.13
CA THR A 419 11.94 9.47 -6.75
C THR A 419 11.02 9.41 -7.97
N LEU A 420 11.19 8.39 -8.82
CA LEU A 420 10.31 8.14 -9.96
C LEU A 420 8.86 7.92 -9.50
N GLN A 421 8.66 7.13 -8.46
CA GLN A 421 7.35 6.89 -7.88
C GLN A 421 6.71 8.16 -7.32
N LEU A 422 7.46 8.96 -6.56
CA LEU A 422 6.96 10.23 -6.04
C LEU A 422 6.57 11.19 -7.17
N PHE A 423 7.42 11.31 -8.19
CA PHE A 423 7.16 12.16 -9.36
C PHE A 423 5.90 11.71 -10.12
N ILE A 424 5.76 10.41 -10.39
CA ILE A 424 4.57 9.84 -11.04
C ILE A 424 3.33 10.08 -10.17
N GLY A 425 3.42 9.85 -8.86
CA GLY A 425 2.30 10.03 -7.93
C GLY A 425 1.81 11.47 -7.83
N VAL A 426 2.71 12.44 -7.71
CA VAL A 426 2.35 13.87 -7.69
C VAL A 426 1.76 14.30 -9.03
N THR A 427 2.36 13.86 -10.14
CA THR A 427 1.84 14.14 -11.49
C THR A 427 0.46 13.51 -11.69
N ALA A 428 0.22 12.32 -11.14
CA ALA A 428 -1.07 11.66 -11.18
C ALA A 428 -2.16 12.44 -10.42
N ILE A 429 -1.84 12.96 -9.23
CA ILE A 429 -2.76 13.83 -8.47
C ILE A 429 -3.05 15.11 -9.26
N ALA A 430 -2.02 15.76 -9.79
CA ALA A 430 -2.20 16.96 -10.62
C ALA A 430 -3.07 16.67 -11.86
N ALA A 431 -2.79 15.57 -12.57
CA ALA A 431 -3.59 15.13 -13.71
C ALA A 431 -5.03 14.80 -13.31
N ARG A 432 -5.24 14.19 -12.14
CA ARG A 432 -6.58 13.89 -11.62
C ARG A 432 -7.41 15.16 -11.46
N HIS A 433 -6.84 16.24 -10.93
CA HIS A 433 -7.57 17.48 -10.68
C HIS A 433 -7.63 18.41 -11.90
N CYS A 434 -6.60 18.43 -12.75
CA CYS A 434 -6.60 19.26 -13.96
C CYS A 434 -7.39 18.62 -15.13
N LEU A 435 -7.34 17.30 -15.27
CA LEU A 435 -7.93 16.57 -16.40
C LEU A 435 -9.17 15.74 -16.01
N GLY A 436 -9.41 15.52 -14.71
CA GLY A 436 -10.55 14.72 -14.24
C GLY A 436 -11.89 15.34 -14.62
N SER A 437 -12.00 16.67 -14.53
CA SER A 437 -13.17 17.44 -14.98
C SER A 437 -13.43 17.27 -16.48
N LEU A 438 -12.37 17.17 -17.30
CA LEU A 438 -12.50 16.95 -18.76
C LEU A 438 -13.00 15.53 -19.12
N ILE A 439 -12.69 14.51 -18.31
CA ILE A 439 -13.02 13.11 -18.60
C ILE A 439 -14.40 12.71 -18.07
N PHE A 440 -14.81 13.29 -16.94
CA PHE A 440 -16.04 12.92 -16.22
C PHE A 440 -17.07 14.07 -16.14
N GLY A 441 -16.74 15.26 -16.66
CA GLY A 441 -17.62 16.44 -16.64
C GLY A 441 -17.73 17.15 -15.29
N HIS A 442 -17.12 16.61 -14.23
CA HIS A 442 -17.08 17.18 -12.88
C HIS A 442 -15.85 16.66 -12.14
N ASP A 443 -15.18 17.51 -11.35
CA ASP A 443 -14.23 17.09 -10.32
C ASP A 443 -14.88 17.23 -8.95
N ASN A 444 -14.54 16.32 -8.04
CA ASN A 444 -14.98 16.34 -6.65
C ASN A 444 -14.31 17.48 -5.85
N ILE A 445 -13.25 18.08 -6.40
CA ILE A 445 -12.69 19.36 -5.99
C ILE A 445 -13.22 20.39 -6.98
N GLN A 446 -14.21 21.18 -6.58
CA GLN A 446 -14.76 22.22 -7.45
C GLN A 446 -13.71 23.31 -7.68
N PHE A 447 -13.04 23.26 -8.83
CA PHE A 447 -12.52 24.46 -9.46
C PHE A 447 -13.32 24.68 -10.74
N ILE A 448 -14.20 25.69 -10.66
CA ILE A 448 -15.04 26.25 -11.73
C ILE A 448 -16.39 25.54 -11.92
#